data_AF-A0A7X8E666-F1
#
_entry.id   AF-A0A7X8E666-F1
#
_cell.length_a   1.000
_cell.length_b   1.000
_cell.length_c   1.000
_cell.angle_alpha   90.00
_cell.angle_beta   90.00
_cell.angle_gamma   90.00
#
_symmetry.space_group_name_H-M   'P 1'
#
loop_
_entity.id
_entity.type
_entity.pdbx_description
1 polymer ?
#
loop_
_entity_poly.entity_id
_entity_poly.type
_entity_poly.pdbx_seq_one_letter_code
_entity_poly.pdbx_strand_id
1 'polypeptide(L)'
;MVAKDNRVKEYLFVDGYNIINSWNNLRELSKLDLGVAREELIEIMSEYQHYSDIQVIIVFDAHMVKGQNGKEDVIKGVRVVYTKETQTADQYIEKTLDEIGRIKRVRVATSDWMEQQIVLGRGGTRISARELEVEIFNHRKSIKRKRRNENIKNNLLMGRLEEDILIKLNKWGKNKE
;
A
#
# COMPACT_ATOMS: atom_id res chain seq x y z
N MET A 1 -5.44 -1.35 20.15
CA MET A 1 -4.10 -0.95 20.61
C MET A 1 -3.14 -1.23 19.48
N VAL A 2 -2.55 -0.18 18.90
CA VAL A 2 -1.48 -0.39 17.91
C VAL A 2 -0.25 -0.89 18.65
N ALA A 3 0.12 -2.15 18.45
CA ALA A 3 1.37 -2.66 18.99
C ALA A 3 2.52 -1.77 18.49
N LYS A 4 3.36 -1.28 19.42
CA LYS A 4 4.55 -0.48 19.10
C LYS A 4 5.55 -1.35 18.35
N ASP A 5 5.41 -1.45 17.03
CA ASP A 5 6.45 -2.06 16.20
C ASP A 5 7.56 -1.03 15.97
N ASN A 6 8.70 -1.24 16.63
CA ASN A 6 9.85 -0.33 16.57
C ASN A 6 10.59 -0.36 15.22
N ARG A 7 10.21 -1.26 14.28
CA ARG A 7 10.79 -1.35 12.94
C ARG A 7 10.14 -0.41 11.93
N VAL A 8 8.90 0.00 12.21
CA VAL A 8 8.08 0.75 11.25
C VAL A 8 8.49 2.22 11.29
N LYS A 9 9.08 2.67 10.18
CA LYS A 9 9.57 4.05 10.03
C LYS A 9 8.46 5.02 9.62
N GLU A 10 7.41 4.50 8.99
CA GLU A 10 6.35 5.31 8.40
C GLU A 10 5.00 4.61 8.41
N TYR A 11 3.95 5.36 8.75
CA TYR A 11 2.56 4.95 8.67
C TYR A 11 1.82 5.75 7.60
N LEU A 12 0.95 5.07 6.85
CA LEU A 12 -0.04 5.69 5.98
C LEU A 12 -1.43 5.31 6.47
N PHE A 13 -2.16 6.26 7.01
CA PHE A 13 -3.59 6.13 7.29
C PHE A 13 -4.37 6.46 6.02
N VAL A 14 -5.37 5.65 5.70
CA VAL A 14 -6.19 5.80 4.49
C VAL A 14 -7.65 5.87 4.89
N ASP A 15 -8.31 6.99 4.60
CA ASP A 15 -9.77 7.05 4.67
C ASP A 15 -10.35 6.27 3.48
N GLY A 16 -10.83 5.07 3.77
CA GLY A 16 -11.22 4.11 2.76
C GLY A 16 -12.39 4.59 1.90
N TYR A 17 -13.40 5.24 2.48
CA TYR A 17 -14.54 5.73 1.71
C TYR A 17 -14.21 6.98 0.91
N ASN A 18 -13.34 7.84 1.44
CA ASN A 18 -12.82 8.97 0.66
C ASN A 18 -12.07 8.50 -0.59
N ILE A 19 -11.19 7.50 -0.45
CA ILE A 19 -10.45 6.94 -1.59
C ILE A 19 -11.39 6.27 -2.58
N ILE A 20 -12.31 5.42 -2.12
CA ILE A 20 -13.27 4.72 -2.98
C ILE A 20 -14.08 5.73 -3.80
N ASN A 21 -14.57 6.80 -3.18
CA ASN A 21 -15.36 7.81 -3.88
C ASN A 21 -14.52 8.68 -4.84
N SER A 22 -13.23 8.81 -4.59
CA SER A 22 -12.33 9.68 -5.39
C SER A 22 -11.76 8.96 -6.61
N TRP A 23 -11.38 7.69 -6.50
CA TRP A 23 -10.74 6.95 -7.58
C TRP A 23 -11.78 6.36 -8.53
N ASN A 24 -11.66 6.69 -9.82
CA ASN A 24 -12.71 6.38 -10.79
C ASN A 24 -13.03 4.88 -10.87
N ASN A 25 -12.02 4.00 -10.84
CA ASN A 25 -12.21 2.55 -10.86
C ASN A 25 -12.95 2.05 -9.61
N LEU A 26 -12.58 2.53 -8.42
CA LEU A 26 -13.22 2.12 -7.15
C LEU A 26 -14.63 2.68 -7.03
N ARG A 27 -14.86 3.91 -7.49
CA ARG A 27 -16.17 4.56 -7.47
C ARG A 27 -17.17 3.86 -8.38
N GLU A 28 -16.75 3.42 -9.55
CA GLU A 28 -17.63 2.64 -10.43
C GLU A 28 -17.92 1.24 -9.83
N LEU A 29 -16.94 0.60 -9.19
CA LEU A 29 -17.16 -0.64 -8.45
C LEU A 29 -18.13 -0.45 -7.28
N SER A 30 -18.01 0.63 -6.52
CA SER A 30 -18.84 0.86 -5.33
C SER A 30 -20.31 1.11 -5.65
N LYS A 31 -20.62 1.59 -6.86
CA LYS A 31 -22.00 1.70 -7.36
C LYS A 31 -22.66 0.34 -7.60
N LEU A 32 -21.86 -0.68 -7.89
CA LEU A 32 -22.33 -2.06 -8.08
C LEU A 32 -22.36 -2.79 -6.74
N ASP A 33 -21.23 -2.77 -6.02
CA ASP A 33 -21.07 -3.41 -4.72
C ASP A 33 -19.97 -2.71 -3.89
N LEU A 34 -20.37 -2.11 -2.77
CA LEU A 34 -19.46 -1.43 -1.85
C LEU A 34 -18.48 -2.40 -1.16
N GLY A 35 -18.86 -3.66 -0.96
CA GLY A 35 -17.99 -4.73 -0.50
C GLY A 35 -16.85 -5.00 -1.47
N VAL A 36 -17.17 -5.16 -2.76
CA VAL A 36 -16.17 -5.39 -3.81
C VAL A 36 -15.19 -4.21 -3.91
N ALA A 37 -15.68 -2.97 -3.83
CA ALA A 37 -14.81 -1.80 -3.82
C ALA A 37 -13.85 -1.75 -2.61
N ARG A 38 -14.30 -2.21 -1.42
CA ARG A 38 -13.43 -2.32 -0.24
C ARG A 38 -12.35 -3.38 -0.43
N GLU A 39 -12.71 -4.54 -0.96
CA GLU A 39 -11.76 -5.62 -1.23
C GLU A 39 -10.69 -5.19 -2.23
N GLU A 40 -11.09 -4.52 -3.31
CA GLU A 40 -10.17 -4.00 -4.31
C GLU A 40 -9.24 -2.92 -3.72
N LEU A 41 -9.76 -2.02 -2.88
CA LEU A 41 -8.91 -1.04 -2.20
C LEU A 41 -7.86 -1.73 -1.29
N ILE A 42 -8.28 -2.73 -0.51
CA ILE A 42 -7.38 -3.50 0.35
C ILE A 42 -6.29 -4.18 -0.48
N GLU A 43 -6.62 -4.71 -1.66
CA GLU A 43 -5.64 -5.32 -2.56
C GLU A 43 -4.60 -4.33 -3.04
N ILE A 44 -5.05 -3.17 -3.54
CA ILE A 44 -4.15 -2.11 -4.03
C ILE A 44 -3.22 -1.64 -2.91
N MET A 45 -3.75 -1.45 -1.70
CA MET A 45 -2.97 -1.04 -0.53
C MET A 45 -1.98 -2.10 -0.07
N SER A 46 -2.35 -3.39 -0.13
CA SER A 46 -1.47 -4.51 0.21
C SER A 46 -0.26 -4.57 -0.71
N GLU A 47 -0.49 -4.45 -2.02
CA GLU A 47 0.61 -4.33 -2.98
C GLU A 47 1.49 -3.11 -2.68
N TYR A 48 0.88 -1.94 -2.45
CA TYR A 48 1.62 -0.72 -2.18
C TYR A 48 2.48 -0.84 -0.92
N GLN A 49 1.93 -1.36 0.19
CA GLN A 49 2.66 -1.63 1.43
C GLN A 49 3.88 -2.53 1.19
N HIS A 50 3.69 -3.64 0.47
CA HIS A 50 4.75 -4.63 0.23
C HIS A 50 5.99 -4.04 -0.46
N TYR A 51 5.83 -3.00 -1.27
CA TYR A 51 6.94 -2.38 -2.02
C TYR A 51 7.43 -1.04 -1.46
N SER A 52 6.77 -0.48 -0.43
CA SER A 52 7.01 0.88 0.04
C SER A 52 7.64 0.96 1.43
N ASP A 53 7.78 -0.16 2.15
CA ASP A 53 8.27 -0.20 3.56
C ASP A 53 7.45 0.72 4.50
N ILE A 54 6.18 0.91 4.17
CA ILE A 54 5.23 1.76 4.88
C ILE A 54 4.12 0.88 5.44
N GLN A 55 3.80 1.06 6.72
CA GLN A 55 2.67 0.36 7.31
C GLN A 55 1.37 1.09 6.97
N VAL A 56 0.51 0.43 6.22
CA VAL A 56 -0.79 0.97 5.78
C VAL A 56 -1.89 0.54 6.75
N ILE A 57 -2.70 1.53 7.13
CA ILE A 57 -3.88 1.36 7.98
C ILE A 57 -5.07 1.97 7.24
N ILE A 58 -6.00 1.13 6.79
CA ILE A 58 -7.23 1.56 6.12
C ILE A 58 -8.32 1.71 7.17
N VAL A 59 -8.99 2.85 7.18
CA VAL A 59 -10.08 3.16 8.10
C VAL A 59 -11.36 3.35 7.29
N PHE A 60 -12.35 2.50 7.53
CA PHE A 60 -13.69 2.60 6.97
C PHE A 60 -14.64 3.18 8.02
N ASP A 61 -15.26 4.31 7.68
CA ASP A 61 -16.21 5.00 8.56
C ASP A 61 -17.59 4.27 8.63
N ALA A 62 -18.03 3.89 9.82
CA ALA A 62 -19.30 3.21 10.03
C ALA A 62 -20.53 4.08 9.76
N HIS A 63 -20.39 5.41 9.64
CA HIS A 63 -21.48 6.29 9.22
C HIS A 63 -22.10 5.87 7.87
N MET A 64 -21.33 5.19 7.02
CA MET A 64 -21.80 4.69 5.73
C MET A 64 -22.50 3.32 5.79
N VAL A 65 -22.40 2.56 6.89
CA VAL A 65 -22.94 1.20 7.00
C VAL A 65 -23.49 0.94 8.42
N LYS A 66 -24.83 0.93 8.55
CA LYS A 66 -25.53 0.72 9.83
C LYS A 66 -25.19 -0.64 10.47
N GLY A 67 -25.05 -0.66 11.80
CA GLY A 67 -24.91 -1.89 12.59
C GLY A 67 -23.49 -2.44 12.73
N GLN A 68 -22.44 -1.67 12.38
CA GLN A 68 -21.07 -2.08 12.61
C GLN A 68 -20.65 -1.87 14.07
N ASN A 69 -20.44 -2.98 14.77
CA ASN A 69 -19.70 -3.01 16.03
C ASN A 69 -18.21 -2.97 15.68
N GLY A 70 -17.60 -1.78 15.74
CA GLY A 70 -16.25 -1.51 15.24
C GLY A 70 -15.27 -2.67 15.38
N LYS A 71 -14.56 -2.97 14.28
CA LYS A 71 -13.75 -4.18 14.09
C LYS A 71 -12.38 -3.80 13.55
N GLU A 72 -11.33 -4.49 14.00
CA GLU A 72 -9.99 -4.35 13.46
C GLU A 72 -9.49 -5.72 13.01
N ASP A 73 -9.08 -5.82 11.75
CA ASP A 73 -8.53 -7.03 11.14
C ASP A 73 -7.18 -6.72 10.48
N VAL A 74 -6.38 -7.76 10.26
CA VAL A 74 -5.20 -7.68 9.39
C VAL A 74 -5.44 -8.55 8.17
N ILE A 75 -5.54 -7.92 7.00
CA ILE A 75 -5.84 -8.56 5.72
C ILE A 75 -4.65 -8.36 4.80
N LYS A 76 -4.01 -9.46 4.39
CA LYS A 76 -2.80 -9.44 3.54
C LYS A 76 -1.68 -8.54 4.09
N GLY A 77 -1.58 -8.47 5.42
CA GLY A 77 -0.61 -7.63 6.13
C GLY A 77 -1.03 -6.17 6.29
N VAL A 78 -2.08 -5.70 5.62
CA VAL A 78 -2.65 -4.36 5.81
C VAL A 78 -3.60 -4.39 6.99
N ARG A 79 -3.53 -3.37 7.85
CA ARG A 79 -4.48 -3.23 8.95
C ARG A 79 -5.74 -2.56 8.43
N VAL A 80 -6.90 -3.20 8.65
CA VAL A 80 -8.20 -2.71 8.22
C VAL A 80 -9.05 -2.47 9.45
N VAL A 81 -9.54 -1.25 9.58
CA VAL A 81 -10.31 -0.78 10.72
C VAL A 81 -11.68 -0.36 10.24
N TYR A 82 -12.70 -0.94 10.84
CA TYR A 82 -14.08 -0.50 10.76
C TYR A 82 -14.39 0.26 12.05
N THR A 83 -14.70 1.53 11.94
CA THR A 83 -15.01 2.37 13.11
C THR A 83 -16.35 1.97 13.73
N LYS A 84 -16.66 2.51 14.91
CA LYS A 84 -17.97 2.32 15.54
C LYS A 84 -18.95 3.36 14.98
N GLU A 85 -20.25 3.11 15.03
CA GLU A 85 -21.27 4.09 14.58
C GLU A 85 -21.15 5.49 15.24
N THR A 86 -20.57 5.55 16.45
CA THR A 86 -20.34 6.79 17.20
C THR A 86 -18.94 7.38 17.01
N GLN A 87 -18.10 6.81 16.15
CA GLN A 87 -16.72 7.22 15.94
C GLN A 87 -16.43 7.43 14.46
N THR A 88 -15.94 8.60 14.06
CA THR A 88 -15.53 8.87 12.69
C THR A 88 -14.14 8.30 12.39
N ALA A 89 -13.80 8.18 11.09
CA ALA A 89 -12.44 7.81 10.68
C ALA A 89 -11.40 8.78 11.26
N ASP A 90 -11.68 10.07 11.20
CA ASP A 90 -10.89 11.17 11.75
C ASP A 90 -10.56 10.97 13.23
N GLN A 91 -11.58 10.70 14.05
CA GLN A 91 -11.43 10.47 15.49
C GLN A 91 -10.61 9.20 15.78
N TYR A 92 -10.74 8.16 14.95
CA TYR A 92 -9.92 6.97 15.09
C TYR A 92 -8.45 7.25 14.79
N ILE A 93 -8.18 7.95 13.68
CA ILE A 93 -6.83 8.34 13.26
C ILE A 93 -6.22 9.20 14.37
N GLU A 94 -6.93 10.21 14.84
CA GLU A 94 -6.46 11.12 15.88
C GLU A 94 -5.98 10.37 17.14
N LYS A 95 -6.84 9.51 17.69
CA LYS A 95 -6.51 8.70 18.86
C LYS A 95 -5.31 7.80 18.61
N THR A 96 -5.21 7.25 17.40
CA THR A 96 -4.11 6.36 17.03
C THR A 96 -2.79 7.11 16.88
N LEU A 97 -2.80 8.33 16.36
CA LEU A 97 -1.60 9.18 16.27
C LEU A 97 -1.03 9.50 17.65
N ASP A 98 -1.90 9.76 18.63
CA ASP A 98 -1.49 9.96 20.02
C ASP A 98 -0.78 8.74 20.62
N GLU A 99 -1.25 7.52 20.29
CA GLU A 99 -0.63 6.27 20.75
C GLU A 99 0.75 5.99 20.09
N ILE A 100 0.92 6.35 18.81
CA ILE A 100 2.15 6.09 18.03
C ILE A 100 3.31 6.99 18.50
N GLY A 101 3.02 8.24 18.86
CA GLY A 101 4.00 9.22 19.31
C GLY A 101 4.78 9.91 18.17
N ARG A 102 5.49 10.99 18.51
CA ARG A 102 6.07 11.98 17.56
C ARG A 102 7.29 11.53 16.73
N ILE A 103 7.81 10.32 16.95
CA ILE A 103 9.10 9.89 16.36
C ILE A 103 8.93 9.33 14.95
N LYS A 104 7.73 8.87 14.59
CA LYS A 104 7.47 8.17 13.34
C LYS A 104 6.88 9.11 12.29
N ARG A 105 7.22 8.91 11.01
CA ARG A 105 6.58 9.65 9.92
C ARG A 105 5.16 9.15 9.76
N VAL A 106 4.20 10.06 9.72
CA VAL A 106 2.79 9.69 9.53
C VAL A 106 2.23 10.47 8.36
N ARG A 107 1.61 9.75 7.43
CA ARG A 107 0.82 10.30 6.34
C ARG A 107 -0.65 9.93 6.52
N VAL A 108 -1.53 10.85 6.15
CA VAL A 108 -2.99 10.60 6.12
C VAL A 108 -3.52 10.90 4.74
N ALA A 109 -4.11 9.90 4.11
CA ALA A 109 -4.74 9.97 2.81
C ALA A 109 -6.22 10.29 2.94
N THR A 110 -6.56 11.55 2.72
CA THR A 110 -7.92 12.08 2.80
C THR A 110 -8.03 13.33 1.94
N SER A 111 -9.26 13.68 1.56
CA SER A 111 -9.55 14.88 0.78
C SER A 111 -10.11 16.02 1.61
N ASP A 112 -10.46 15.79 2.90
CA ASP A 112 -11.03 16.83 3.76
C ASP A 112 -9.99 17.83 4.29
N TRP A 113 -10.40 19.08 4.45
CA TRP A 113 -9.60 20.20 4.96
C TRP A 113 -9.48 20.15 6.49
N MET A 114 -10.50 19.65 7.19
CA MET A 114 -10.48 19.52 8.66
C MET A 114 -9.35 18.58 9.11
N GLU A 115 -9.18 17.47 8.40
CA GLU A 115 -8.14 16.47 8.61
C GLU A 115 -6.72 17.04 8.49
N GLN A 116 -6.51 18.04 7.62
CA GLN A 116 -5.20 18.65 7.43
C GLN A 116 -4.70 19.35 8.71
N GLN A 117 -5.58 20.01 9.47
CA GLN A 117 -5.21 20.71 10.69
C GLN A 117 -4.80 19.74 11.81
N ILE A 118 -5.53 18.62 11.93
CA ILE A 118 -5.28 17.58 12.94
C ILE A 118 -3.92 16.90 12.69
N VAL A 119 -3.63 16.60 11.42
CA VAL A 119 -2.40 15.91 11.00
C VAL A 119 -1.17 16.80 11.17
N LEU A 120 -1.27 18.09 10.81
CA LEU A 120 -0.18 19.04 10.95
C LEU A 120 0.18 19.31 12.42
N GLY A 121 -0.82 19.41 13.30
CA GLY A 121 -0.62 19.65 14.74
C GLY A 121 0.20 18.58 15.46
N ARG A 122 0.29 17.37 14.88
CA ARG A 122 1.04 16.24 15.46
C ARG A 122 2.26 15.82 14.62
N GLY A 123 2.66 16.61 13.63
CA GLY A 123 3.85 16.38 12.80
C GLY A 123 3.68 15.35 11.69
N GLY A 124 2.43 14.98 11.36
CA GLY A 124 2.12 14.19 10.18
C GLY A 124 1.95 15.07 8.94
N THR A 125 1.85 14.45 7.78
CA THR A 125 1.58 15.14 6.50
C THR A 125 0.35 14.57 5.82
N ARG A 126 -0.52 15.43 5.29
CA ARG A 126 -1.64 15.01 4.46
C ARG A 126 -1.15 14.63 3.06
N ILE A 127 -1.76 13.61 2.47
CA ILE A 127 -1.73 13.32 1.03
C ILE A 127 -3.18 13.28 0.51
N SER A 128 -3.47 13.90 -0.62
CA SER A 128 -4.80 13.81 -1.22
C SER A 128 -5.04 12.42 -1.83
N ALA A 129 -6.32 12.06 -2.01
CA ALA A 129 -6.68 10.83 -2.71
C ALA A 129 -6.04 10.75 -4.11
N ARG A 130 -6.03 11.87 -4.84
CA ARG A 130 -5.46 11.95 -6.19
C ARG A 130 -3.93 11.82 -6.20
N GLU A 131 -3.24 12.46 -5.26
CA GLU A 131 -1.78 12.31 -5.13
C GLU A 131 -1.40 10.88 -4.80
N LEU A 132 -2.12 10.23 -3.88
CA LEU A 132 -1.90 8.83 -3.54
C LEU A 132 -2.10 7.91 -4.75
N GLU A 133 -3.15 8.15 -5.55
CA GLU A 133 -3.40 7.40 -6.80
C GLU A 133 -2.22 7.47 -7.76
N VAL A 134 -1.70 8.69 -7.99
CA VAL A 134 -0.56 8.96 -8.86
C VAL A 134 0.72 8.32 -8.32
N GLU A 135 0.94 8.43 -7.00
CA GLU A 135 2.09 7.82 -6.32
C GLU A 135 2.10 6.29 -6.51
N ILE A 136 0.98 5.62 -6.27
CA ILE A 136 0.82 4.17 -6.44
C ILE A 136 1.03 3.77 -7.90
N PHE A 137 0.44 4.51 -8.84
CA PHE A 137 0.61 4.26 -10.27
C PHE A 137 2.09 4.34 -10.68
N ASN A 138 2.80 5.38 -10.23
CA ASN A 138 4.21 5.58 -10.50
C ASN A 138 5.08 4.49 -9.84
N HIS A 139 4.74 4.06 -8.62
CA HIS A 139 5.38 2.93 -7.95
C HIS A 139 5.22 1.63 -8.75
N ARG A 140 3.99 1.28 -9.14
CA ARG A 140 3.70 0.10 -9.97
C ARG A 140 4.47 0.14 -11.30
N LYS A 141 4.50 1.29 -11.97
CA LYS A 141 5.26 1.48 -13.22
C LYS A 141 6.76 1.28 -13.03
N SER A 142 7.30 1.78 -11.92
CA SER A 142 8.73 1.66 -11.58
C SER A 142 9.12 0.21 -11.28
N ILE A 143 8.28 -0.53 -10.55
CA ILE A 143 8.48 -1.96 -10.27
C ILE A 143 8.47 -2.77 -11.56
N LYS A 144 7.49 -2.53 -12.44
CA LYS A 144 7.42 -3.19 -13.76
C LYS A 144 8.67 -2.95 -14.60
N ARG A 145 9.20 -1.71 -14.61
CA ARG A 145 10.45 -1.37 -15.29
C ARG A 145 11.66 -2.09 -14.70
N LYS A 146 11.79 -2.14 -13.37
CA LYS A 146 12.90 -2.87 -12.69
C LYS A 146 12.88 -4.36 -13.05
N ARG A 147 11.73 -5.03 -12.92
CA ARG A 147 11.56 -6.45 -13.27
C ARG A 147 11.90 -6.73 -14.74
N ARG A 148 11.47 -5.86 -15.66
CA ARG A 148 11.80 -6.01 -17.09
C ARG A 148 13.32 -5.94 -17.32
N ASN A 149 13.99 -5.00 -16.67
CA ASN A 149 15.44 -4.84 -16.80
C ASN A 149 16.21 -6.01 -16.19
N GLU A 150 15.75 -6.54 -15.05
CA GLU A 150 16.31 -7.75 -14.43
C GLU A 150 16.16 -8.97 -15.33
N ASN A 151 14.98 -9.16 -15.93
CA ASN A 151 14.76 -10.26 -16.88
C ASN A 151 15.67 -10.16 -18.11
N ILE A 152 15.87 -8.95 -18.66
CA ILE A 152 16.80 -8.73 -19.78
C ILE A 152 18.23 -9.10 -19.36
N LYS A 153 18.68 -8.66 -18.17
CA LYS A 153 20.01 -9.01 -17.66
C LYS A 153 20.16 -10.53 -17.48
N ASN A 154 19.17 -11.20 -16.92
CA ASN A 154 19.20 -12.65 -16.72
C ASN A 154 19.27 -13.41 -18.04
N ASN A 155 18.52 -12.98 -19.06
CA ASN A 155 18.58 -13.58 -20.39
C ASN A 155 19.97 -13.39 -21.04
N LEU A 156 20.59 -12.20 -20.90
CA LEU A 156 21.95 -11.94 -21.40
C LEU A 156 23.03 -12.74 -20.66
N LEU A 157 22.83 -13.04 -19.38
CA LEU A 157 23.72 -13.90 -18.60
C LEU A 157 23.57 -15.36 -19.02
N MET A 158 22.33 -15.84 -19.22
CA MET A 158 22.06 -17.19 -19.72
C MET A 158 22.70 -17.43 -21.09
N GLY A 159 22.54 -16.50 -22.04
CA GLY A 159 23.16 -16.64 -23.36
C GLY A 159 24.70 -16.74 -23.30
N ARG A 160 25.36 -16.00 -22.40
CA ARG A 160 26.81 -16.11 -22.19
C ARG A 160 27.22 -17.45 -21.55
N LEU A 161 26.44 -17.94 -20.60
CA LEU A 161 26.68 -19.25 -19.99
C LEU A 161 26.55 -20.37 -21.02
N GLU A 162 25.56 -20.31 -21.91
CA GLU A 162 25.41 -21.27 -23.02
C GLU A 162 26.61 -21.26 -23.96
N GLU A 163 27.11 -20.06 -24.32
CA GLU A 163 28.30 -19.90 -25.16
C GLU A 163 29.56 -20.48 -24.49
N ASP A 164 29.78 -20.19 -23.20
CA ASP A 164 30.91 -20.73 -22.43
C ASP A 164 30.86 -22.26 -22.30
N ILE A 165 29.66 -22.83 -22.13
CA ILE A 165 29.45 -24.28 -22.05
C ILE A 165 29.76 -24.94 -23.40
N LEU A 166 29.30 -24.36 -24.52
CA LEU A 166 29.58 -24.86 -25.87
C LEU A 166 31.09 -24.85 -26.18
N ILE A 167 31.79 -23.78 -25.79
CA ILE A 167 33.25 -23.69 -25.96
C ILE A 167 33.97 -24.78 -25.15
N LYS A 168 33.56 -25.02 -23.91
CA LYS A 168 34.15 -26.09 -23.07
C LYS A 168 33.88 -27.48 -23.64
N LEU A 169 32.67 -27.75 -24.10
CA LEU A 169 32.31 -29.04 -24.72
C LEU A 169 33.12 -29.32 -25.97
N ASN A 170 33.30 -28.32 -26.84
CA ASN A 170 34.12 -28.45 -28.05
C ASN A 170 35.61 -28.71 -27.73
N LYS A 171 36.14 -28.08 -26.67
CA LYS A 171 37.51 -28.36 -26.21
C LYS A 171 37.68 -29.77 -25.67
N TRP A 172 36.67 -30.30 -24.98
CA TRP A 172 36.69 -31.69 -24.49
C TRP A 172 36.56 -32.72 -25.60
N GLY A 173 35.80 -32.44 -26.66
CA GLY A 173 35.70 -33.33 -27.82
C GLY A 173 37.01 -33.45 -28.59
N LYS A 174 37.81 -32.38 -28.67
CA LYS A 174 39.10 -32.35 -29.39
C LYS A 174 40.29 -32.94 -28.63
N ASN A 175 40.19 -33.11 -27.31
CA ASN A 175 41.25 -33.69 -26.47
C ASN A 175 41.10 -35.21 -26.27
N LYS A 176 40.17 -35.86 -26.98
CA LYS A 176 39.93 -37.32 -26.92
C LYS A 176 40.40 -38.07 -28.17
N GLU A 177 41.02 -37.39 -29.13
CA GLU A 177 41.82 -37.97 -30.23
C GLU A 177 43.31 -37.94 -29.87
#